data_AF-A0A934YKV4-F1
#
_entry.id   AF-A0A934YKV4-F1
#
_cell.length_a   1.000
_cell.length_b   1.000
_cell.length_c   1.000
_cell.angle_alpha   90.00
_cell.angle_beta   90.00
_cell.angle_gamma   90.00
#
_symmetry.space_group_name_H-M   'P 1'
#
loop_
_entity.id
_entity.type
_entity.pdbx_description
1 polymer ?
#
loop_
_entity_poly.entity_id
_entity_poly.type
_entity_poly.pdbx_seq_one_letter_code
_entity_poly.pdbx_strand_id
1 'polypeptide(L)'
;MQPSHASRVFPGALRSTTVSAVAADDPSFLTRFFFAFACFFRVLSDGAFAGAARALASGAPAPTPTPPATPPAPAAPAPKQTEPAPPRPPAHESALAFLALLQREGRLIDFLEEDVQSFPDADLGAAARVVHAGCRKALREHVKLEPVRSEAEGARLTLPAGFDARETKLTGNVSGEGPFSGTLQHRGYRAVEITLPAALEGHDARVVAQAEVEL
;
A
#
# COMPACT_ATOMS: atom_id res chain seq x y z
N MET A 1 -15.67 -16.36 66.70
CA MET A 1 -14.96 -16.87 65.51
C MET A 1 -15.67 -16.30 64.28
N GLN A 2 -14.89 -15.79 63.33
CA GLN A 2 -15.18 -14.93 62.17
C GLN A 2 -16.26 -15.45 61.17
N PRO A 3 -16.71 -14.66 60.15
CA PRO A 3 -18.08 -14.12 60.12
C PRO A 3 -18.85 -14.38 58.78
N SER A 4 -19.98 -13.67 58.62
CA SER A 4 -20.37 -12.93 57.38
C SER A 4 -21.43 -13.49 56.41
N HIS A 5 -22.59 -12.81 56.44
CA HIS A 5 -23.31 -12.16 55.33
C HIS A 5 -24.01 -12.96 54.18
N ALA A 6 -25.35 -12.86 54.20
CA ALA A 6 -26.18 -12.03 53.28
C ALA A 6 -27.01 -12.66 52.13
N SER A 7 -28.25 -12.12 52.05
CA SER A 7 -29.10 -11.79 50.88
C SER A 7 -29.68 -12.93 50.02
N ARG A 8 -31.00 -13.17 50.04
CA ARG A 8 -32.15 -12.45 49.41
C ARG A 8 -32.39 -12.81 47.93
N VAL A 9 -33.68 -12.89 47.59
CA VAL A 9 -34.35 -12.58 46.30
C VAL A 9 -35.05 -13.77 45.57
N PHE A 10 -36.40 -13.72 45.52
CA PHE A 10 -37.38 -14.34 44.58
C PHE A 10 -37.18 -13.83 43.11
N PRO A 11 -37.93 -14.16 42.02
CA PRO A 11 -39.23 -14.84 41.85
C PRO A 11 -39.29 -15.75 40.57
N GLY A 12 -40.47 -16.14 40.07
CA GLY A 12 -40.63 -16.43 38.63
C GLY A 12 -41.85 -17.24 38.19
N ALA A 13 -42.96 -16.55 37.91
CA ALA A 13 -44.18 -17.12 37.33
C ALA A 13 -44.05 -17.40 35.82
N LEU A 14 -44.70 -18.47 35.37
CA LEU A 14 -44.78 -18.95 33.99
C LEU A 14 -45.54 -17.95 33.09
N ARG A 15 -44.96 -17.57 31.95
CA ARG A 15 -45.68 -16.96 30.82
C ARG A 15 -45.53 -17.86 29.59
N SER A 16 -46.67 -18.32 29.10
CA SER A 16 -46.83 -18.94 27.79
C SER A 16 -46.72 -17.87 26.71
N THR A 17 -45.87 -18.11 25.70
CA THR A 17 -45.80 -17.27 24.50
C THR A 17 -46.06 -18.16 23.28
N THR A 18 -47.29 -18.09 22.77
CA THR A 18 -47.66 -18.48 21.41
C THR A 18 -46.88 -17.63 20.41
N VAL A 19 -46.14 -18.28 19.50
CA VAL A 19 -45.51 -17.62 18.35
C VAL A 19 -46.58 -17.46 17.27
N SER A 20 -47.01 -16.21 17.03
CA SER A 20 -47.80 -15.86 15.86
C SER A 20 -46.98 -16.05 14.59
N ALA A 21 -47.52 -16.79 13.62
CA ALA A 21 -47.01 -16.81 12.26
C ALA A 21 -47.22 -15.43 11.62
N VAL A 22 -46.13 -14.72 11.31
CA VAL A 22 -46.16 -13.52 10.47
C VAL A 22 -46.36 -13.97 9.03
N ALA A 23 -47.44 -13.52 8.40
CA ALA A 23 -47.63 -13.65 6.96
C ALA A 23 -46.52 -12.85 6.26
N ALA A 24 -45.70 -13.51 5.45
CA ALA A 24 -44.64 -12.87 4.68
C ALA A 24 -45.21 -12.39 3.34
N ASP A 25 -45.15 -11.08 3.10
CA ASP A 25 -45.34 -10.51 1.76
C ASP A 25 -44.23 -10.99 0.82
N ASP A 26 -44.59 -11.28 -0.42
CA ASP A 26 -43.66 -11.71 -1.46
C ASP A 26 -42.71 -10.54 -1.80
N PRO A 27 -41.36 -10.70 -1.70
CA PRO A 27 -40.44 -9.61 -1.97
C PRO A 27 -40.58 -9.12 -3.42
N SER A 28 -40.42 -7.82 -3.66
CA SER A 28 -40.52 -7.27 -5.02
C SER A 28 -39.44 -7.85 -5.95
N PHE A 29 -39.67 -7.84 -7.27
CA PHE A 29 -38.71 -8.35 -8.26
C PHE A 29 -37.31 -7.71 -8.10
N LEU A 30 -37.26 -6.40 -7.88
CA LEU A 30 -36.00 -5.67 -7.72
C LEU A 30 -35.25 -6.10 -6.44
N THR A 31 -35.99 -6.31 -5.34
CA THR A 31 -35.43 -6.84 -4.09
C THR A 31 -34.88 -8.25 -4.28
N ARG A 32 -35.62 -9.13 -4.99
CA ARG A 32 -35.15 -10.49 -5.31
C ARG A 32 -33.90 -10.48 -6.18
N PHE A 33 -33.84 -9.59 -7.17
CA PHE A 33 -32.71 -9.47 -8.09
C PHE A 33 -31.41 -9.06 -7.36
N PHE A 34 -31.44 -7.99 -6.58
CA PHE A 34 -30.27 -7.56 -5.82
C PHE A 34 -29.91 -8.54 -4.69
N PHE A 35 -30.91 -9.16 -4.06
CA PHE A 35 -30.68 -10.19 -3.06
C PHE A 35 -30.01 -11.43 -3.66
N ALA A 36 -30.44 -11.88 -4.85
CA ALA A 36 -29.80 -12.99 -5.56
C ALA A 36 -28.36 -12.65 -5.97
N PHE A 37 -28.11 -11.44 -6.45
CA PHE A 37 -26.77 -10.96 -6.78
C PHE A 37 -25.86 -10.94 -5.54
N ALA A 38 -26.34 -10.40 -4.42
CA ALA A 38 -25.60 -10.40 -3.16
C ALA A 38 -25.36 -11.82 -2.61
N CYS A 39 -26.37 -12.70 -2.70
CA CYS A 39 -26.25 -14.10 -2.30
C CYS A 39 -25.21 -14.84 -3.14
N PHE A 40 -25.13 -14.58 -4.44
CA PHE A 40 -24.14 -15.18 -5.33
C PHE A 40 -22.70 -14.92 -4.83
N PHE A 41 -22.33 -13.65 -4.60
CA PHE A 41 -21.01 -13.30 -4.07
C PHE A 41 -20.78 -13.81 -2.65
N ARG A 42 -21.83 -13.84 -1.82
CA ARG A 42 -21.74 -14.37 -0.45
C ARG A 42 -21.53 -15.87 -0.43
N VAL A 43 -22.16 -16.63 -1.33
CA VAL A 43 -21.90 -18.08 -1.50
C VAL A 43 -20.46 -18.35 -1.93
N LEU A 44 -19.87 -17.48 -2.77
CA LEU A 44 -18.47 -17.62 -3.18
C LEU A 44 -17.47 -17.28 -2.07
N SER A 45 -17.82 -16.38 -1.14
CA SER A 45 -16.89 -15.87 -0.12
C SER A 45 -17.03 -16.51 1.25
N ASP A 46 -18.18 -17.10 1.58
CA ASP A 46 -18.49 -17.69 2.89
C ASP A 46 -18.93 -19.16 2.73
N GLY A 47 -17.99 -20.08 2.99
CA GLY A 47 -18.21 -21.52 2.83
C GLY A 47 -19.29 -22.09 3.75
N ALA A 48 -19.51 -21.49 4.93
CA ALA A 48 -20.57 -21.94 5.85
C ALA A 48 -21.96 -21.58 5.31
N PHE A 49 -22.09 -20.38 4.76
CA PHE A 49 -23.32 -19.96 4.07
C PHE A 49 -23.59 -20.79 2.81
N ALA A 50 -22.57 -21.10 2.02
CA ALA A 50 -22.68 -21.97 0.85
C ALA A 50 -23.18 -23.39 1.22
N GLY A 51 -22.66 -23.95 2.32
CA GLY A 51 -23.11 -25.23 2.86
C GLY A 51 -24.59 -25.21 3.28
N ALA A 52 -25.00 -24.17 4.01
CA ALA A 52 -26.40 -24.00 4.42
C ALA A 52 -27.35 -23.79 3.23
N ALA A 53 -26.96 -22.98 2.25
CA ALA A 53 -27.73 -22.74 1.03
C ALA A 53 -27.88 -24.03 0.19
N ARG A 54 -26.82 -24.84 0.07
CA ARG A 54 -26.85 -26.15 -0.60
C ARG A 54 -27.77 -27.14 0.13
N ALA A 55 -27.76 -27.15 1.45
CA ALA A 55 -28.63 -28.01 2.25
C ALA A 55 -30.12 -27.65 2.04
N LEU A 56 -30.44 -26.35 2.06
CA LEU A 56 -31.77 -25.84 1.78
C LEU A 56 -32.24 -26.16 0.35
N ALA A 57 -31.36 -25.98 -0.65
CA ALA A 57 -31.68 -26.27 -2.05
C ALA A 57 -31.86 -27.76 -2.36
N SER A 58 -31.16 -28.64 -1.64
CA SER A 58 -31.26 -30.10 -1.81
C SER A 58 -32.37 -30.75 -1.00
N GLY A 59 -33.14 -29.98 -0.21
CA GLY A 59 -34.24 -30.48 0.62
C GLY A 59 -33.77 -31.42 1.75
N ALA A 60 -32.48 -31.43 2.08
CA ALA A 60 -31.94 -32.27 3.14
C ALA A 60 -32.32 -31.71 4.52
N PRO A 61 -32.76 -32.53 5.49
CA PRO A 61 -33.12 -32.04 6.82
C PRO A 61 -31.92 -31.41 7.50
N ALA A 62 -32.14 -30.25 8.13
CA ALA A 62 -31.10 -29.48 8.82
C ALA A 62 -30.38 -30.36 9.86
N PRO A 63 -29.04 -30.39 9.87
CA PRO A 63 -28.31 -31.11 10.91
C PRO A 63 -28.55 -30.42 12.25
N THR A 64 -28.86 -31.21 13.29
CA THR A 64 -28.99 -30.75 14.67
C THR A 64 -27.69 -30.06 15.14
N PRO A 65 -27.77 -28.95 15.89
CA PRO A 65 -26.60 -28.30 16.43
C PRO A 65 -25.99 -29.15 17.55
N THR A 66 -24.79 -29.68 17.33
CA THR A 66 -23.99 -30.31 18.38
C THR A 66 -23.43 -29.21 19.33
N PRO A 67 -23.43 -29.40 20.66
CA PRO A 67 -22.88 -28.43 21.60
C PRO A 67 -21.38 -28.14 21.35
N PRO A 68 -20.90 -26.95 21.72
CA PRO A 68 -19.55 -26.49 21.40
C PRO A 68 -18.52 -27.29 22.18
N ALA A 69 -17.60 -27.94 21.47
CA ALA A 69 -16.36 -28.41 22.06
C ALA A 69 -15.51 -27.21 22.49
N THR A 70 -14.99 -27.30 23.71
CA THR A 70 -14.11 -26.36 24.39
C THR A 70 -13.06 -25.74 23.45
N PRO A 71 -12.80 -24.42 23.54
CA PRO A 71 -11.85 -23.72 22.68
C PRO A 71 -10.45 -24.38 22.74
N PRO A 72 -9.83 -24.73 21.60
CA PRO A 72 -8.38 -24.74 21.57
C PRO A 72 -7.92 -23.30 21.78
N ALA A 73 -6.91 -23.14 22.64
CA ALA A 73 -6.18 -21.89 22.84
C ALA A 73 -5.90 -21.18 21.50
N PRO A 74 -5.93 -19.83 21.43
CA PRO A 74 -5.83 -19.08 20.18
C PRO A 74 -4.62 -19.52 19.37
N ALA A 75 -4.86 -20.39 18.39
CA ALA A 75 -3.92 -20.65 17.33
C ALA A 75 -3.82 -19.33 16.56
N ALA A 76 -2.62 -18.77 16.56
CA ALA A 76 -2.26 -17.58 15.83
C ALA A 76 -2.91 -17.58 14.44
N PRO A 77 -3.41 -16.42 13.96
CA PRO A 77 -4.05 -16.33 12.66
C PRO A 77 -3.16 -17.01 11.62
N ALA A 78 -3.69 -18.08 11.03
CA ALA A 78 -3.05 -18.74 9.90
C ALA A 78 -2.74 -17.65 8.87
N PRO A 79 -1.49 -17.54 8.39
CA PRO A 79 -1.10 -16.49 7.47
C PRO A 79 -2.05 -16.54 6.27
N LYS A 80 -2.78 -15.45 6.05
CA LYS A 80 -3.44 -15.19 4.77
C LYS A 80 -2.37 -15.49 3.72
N GLN A 81 -2.64 -16.46 2.86
CA GLN A 81 -1.78 -16.73 1.72
C GLN A 81 -1.70 -15.42 0.95
N THR A 82 -0.58 -14.72 1.12
CA THR A 82 -0.19 -13.60 0.29
C THR A 82 -0.10 -14.16 -1.11
N GLU A 83 -1.06 -13.79 -1.95
CA GLU A 83 -0.94 -13.93 -3.39
C GLU A 83 0.47 -13.44 -3.77
N PRO A 84 1.28 -14.25 -4.47
CA PRO A 84 2.66 -13.88 -4.75
C PRO A 84 2.69 -12.52 -5.43
N ALA A 85 3.32 -11.54 -4.79
CA ALA A 85 3.62 -10.27 -5.44
C ALA A 85 4.35 -10.59 -6.74
N PRO A 86 3.99 -9.94 -7.87
CA PRO A 86 4.65 -10.21 -9.14
C PRO A 86 6.17 -10.09 -8.97
N PRO A 87 6.95 -10.94 -9.67
CA PRO A 87 8.40 -10.96 -9.54
C PRO A 87 8.95 -9.56 -9.81
N ARG A 88 9.75 -9.05 -8.87
CA ARG A 88 10.38 -7.73 -9.01
C ARG A 88 11.35 -7.80 -10.21
N PRO A 89 11.27 -6.87 -11.17
CA PRO A 89 12.21 -6.83 -12.28
C PRO A 89 13.66 -6.68 -11.75
N PRO A 90 14.66 -7.19 -12.47
CA PRO A 90 16.06 -7.00 -12.10
C PRO A 90 16.39 -5.51 -11.96
N ALA A 91 17.35 -5.20 -11.08
CA ALA A 91 17.64 -3.82 -10.68
C ALA A 91 17.97 -2.89 -11.87
N HIS A 92 18.65 -3.41 -12.89
CA HIS A 92 18.98 -2.64 -14.10
C HIS A 92 17.75 -2.29 -14.94
N GLU A 93 16.78 -3.21 -15.07
CA GLU A 93 15.53 -2.93 -15.78
C GLU A 93 14.67 -1.91 -15.03
N SER A 94 14.64 -1.98 -13.69
CA SER A 94 13.97 -0.96 -12.88
C SER A 94 14.57 0.44 -13.07
N ALA A 95 15.89 0.53 -13.17
CA ALA A 95 16.58 1.81 -13.43
C ALA A 95 16.25 2.35 -14.83
N LEU A 96 16.27 1.49 -15.86
CA LEU A 96 15.90 1.87 -17.22
C LEU A 96 14.42 2.24 -17.35
N ALA A 97 13.54 1.54 -16.66
CA ALA A 97 12.11 1.87 -16.59
C ALA A 97 11.89 3.24 -15.95
N PHE A 98 12.61 3.56 -14.87
CA PHE A 98 12.54 4.89 -14.27
C PHE A 98 13.11 5.98 -15.18
N LEU A 99 14.20 5.70 -15.89
CA LEU A 99 14.76 6.62 -16.89
C LEU A 99 13.75 6.87 -18.04
N ALA A 100 13.05 5.83 -18.50
CA ALA A 100 12.00 5.94 -19.53
C ALA A 100 10.82 6.81 -19.05
N LEU A 101 10.44 6.72 -17.77
CA LEU A 101 9.42 7.59 -17.18
C LEU A 101 9.85 9.06 -17.18
N LEU A 102 11.10 9.34 -16.79
CA LEU A 102 11.64 10.70 -16.82
C LEU A 102 11.69 11.26 -18.25
N GLN A 103 12.02 10.43 -19.24
CA GLN A 103 12.00 10.81 -20.64
C GLN A 103 10.58 11.07 -21.15
N ARG A 104 9.62 10.19 -20.86
CA ARG A 104 8.23 10.33 -21.32
C ARG A 104 7.54 11.57 -20.76
N GLU A 105 7.70 11.84 -19.47
CA GLU A 105 7.02 12.97 -18.83
C GLU A 105 7.80 14.28 -18.96
N GLY A 106 9.13 14.21 -19.01
CA GLY A 106 10.01 15.38 -18.87
C GLY A 106 10.99 15.62 -20.01
N ARG A 107 11.12 14.73 -21.01
CA ARG A 107 12.10 14.87 -22.11
C ARG A 107 13.53 15.03 -21.60
N LEU A 108 13.84 14.36 -20.47
CA LEU A 108 15.11 14.52 -19.77
C LEU A 108 16.31 14.16 -20.65
N ILE A 109 16.24 13.04 -21.37
CA ILE A 109 17.35 12.55 -22.20
C ILE A 109 17.55 13.52 -23.36
N ASP A 110 16.48 13.91 -24.05
CA ASP A 110 16.56 14.90 -25.14
C ASP A 110 17.24 16.19 -24.66
N PHE A 111 16.85 16.68 -23.49
CA PHE A 111 17.42 17.90 -22.92
C PHE A 111 18.91 17.77 -22.55
N LEU A 112 19.35 16.58 -22.12
CA LEU A 112 20.76 16.33 -21.76
C LEU A 112 21.65 16.11 -22.98
N GLU A 113 21.11 15.54 -24.06
CA GLU A 113 21.83 15.30 -25.31
C GLU A 113 21.88 16.55 -26.21
N GLU A 114 21.05 17.57 -25.93
CA GLU A 114 21.06 18.85 -26.65
C GLU A 114 22.28 19.71 -26.27
N ASP A 115 22.93 20.34 -27.27
CA ASP A 115 24.00 21.30 -27.02
C ASP A 115 23.42 22.68 -26.67
N VAL A 116 23.27 22.91 -25.37
CA VAL A 116 22.66 24.13 -24.86
C VAL A 116 23.58 25.37 -24.86
N GLN A 117 24.87 25.24 -25.19
CA GLN A 117 25.85 26.34 -25.01
C GLN A 117 25.56 27.57 -25.86
N SER A 118 24.89 27.38 -27.00
CA SER A 118 24.60 28.45 -27.96
C SER A 118 23.28 29.17 -27.70
N PHE A 119 22.44 28.67 -26.80
CA PHE A 119 21.12 29.23 -26.54
C PHE A 119 21.19 30.37 -25.51
N PRO A 120 20.37 31.43 -25.67
CA PRO A 120 20.27 32.47 -24.67
C PRO A 120 19.57 31.95 -23.41
N ASP A 121 19.93 32.51 -22.25
CA ASP A 121 19.40 32.11 -20.93
C ASP A 121 17.87 32.09 -20.86
N ALA A 122 17.20 33.00 -21.60
CA ALA A 122 15.74 33.07 -21.63
C ALA A 122 15.11 31.81 -22.24
N ASP A 123 15.65 31.34 -23.36
CA ASP A 123 15.16 30.16 -24.08
C ASP A 123 15.53 28.88 -23.33
N LEU A 124 16.77 28.80 -22.84
CA LEU A 124 17.20 27.70 -21.98
C LEU A 124 16.35 27.60 -20.71
N GLY A 125 16.07 28.75 -20.07
CA GLY A 125 15.21 28.82 -18.90
C GLY A 125 13.76 28.43 -19.20
N ALA A 126 13.24 28.72 -20.39
CA ALA A 126 11.91 28.28 -20.81
C ALA A 126 11.85 26.76 -20.96
N ALA A 127 12.80 26.18 -21.69
CA ALA A 127 12.90 24.73 -21.87
C ALA A 127 13.12 23.98 -20.55
N ALA A 128 14.05 24.46 -19.72
CA ALA A 128 14.39 23.86 -18.43
C ALA A 128 13.18 23.80 -17.48
N ARG A 129 12.29 24.80 -17.50
CA ARG A 129 11.07 24.79 -16.68
C ARG A 129 10.09 23.68 -17.09
N VAL A 130 9.95 23.43 -18.40
CA VAL A 130 9.09 22.35 -18.91
C VAL A 130 9.67 20.99 -18.50
N VAL A 131 10.96 20.77 -18.78
CA VAL A 131 11.67 19.53 -18.42
C VAL A 131 11.62 19.27 -16.92
N HIS A 132 11.94 20.28 -16.11
CA HIS A 132 11.89 20.18 -14.66
C HIS A 132 10.47 19.86 -14.15
N ALA A 133 9.43 20.48 -14.71
CA ALA A 133 8.05 20.19 -14.30
C ALA A 133 7.67 18.72 -14.59
N GLY A 134 8.01 18.21 -15.78
CA GLY A 134 7.76 16.83 -16.17
C GLY A 134 8.55 15.81 -15.33
N CYS A 135 9.85 16.02 -15.15
CA CYS A 135 10.69 15.17 -14.30
C CYS A 135 10.22 15.18 -12.84
N ARG A 136 9.81 16.35 -12.32
CA ARG A 136 9.25 16.46 -10.97
C ARG A 136 7.95 15.67 -10.83
N LYS A 137 7.08 15.71 -11.85
CA LYS A 137 5.85 14.93 -11.87
C LYS A 137 6.16 13.43 -11.83
N ALA A 138 6.98 12.93 -12.76
CA ALA A 138 7.39 11.53 -12.82
C ALA A 138 8.03 11.05 -11.51
N LEU A 139 8.95 11.84 -10.93
CA LEU A 139 9.58 11.50 -9.67
C LEU A 139 8.55 11.34 -8.54
N ARG A 140 7.59 12.27 -8.41
CA ARG A 140 6.61 12.27 -7.32
C ARG A 140 5.54 11.19 -7.46
N GLU A 141 5.19 10.81 -8.68
CA GLU A 141 4.21 9.74 -8.93
C GLU A 141 4.78 8.36 -8.60
N HIS A 142 6.09 8.17 -8.74
CA HIS A 142 6.72 6.85 -8.64
C HIS A 142 7.66 6.68 -7.44
N VAL A 143 8.17 7.76 -6.85
CA VAL A 143 9.13 7.72 -5.74
C VAL A 143 8.71 8.71 -4.65
N LYS A 144 8.37 8.18 -3.47
CA LYS A 144 8.15 9.00 -2.28
C LYS A 144 9.47 9.26 -1.58
N LEU A 145 9.87 10.53 -1.51
CA LEU A 145 11.11 10.97 -0.88
C LEU A 145 10.85 11.67 0.45
N GLU A 146 11.69 11.37 1.44
CA GLU A 146 11.73 12.05 2.74
C GLU A 146 13.16 12.50 3.05
N PRO A 147 13.35 13.57 3.83
CA PRO A 147 14.69 14.01 4.20
C PRO A 147 15.37 12.99 5.10
N VAL A 148 16.66 12.75 4.89
CA VAL A 148 17.45 11.86 5.77
C VAL A 148 17.62 12.48 7.16
N ARG A 149 17.77 13.81 7.22
CA ARG A 149 17.88 14.59 8.45
C ARG A 149 16.65 15.46 8.68
N SER A 150 16.13 15.46 9.91
CA SER A 150 14.97 16.25 10.29
C SER A 150 15.29 17.71 10.55
N GLU A 151 16.54 18.03 10.89
CA GLU A 151 16.98 19.40 11.16
C GLU A 151 16.91 20.29 9.91
N ALA A 152 16.76 21.59 10.11
CA ALA A 152 16.77 22.56 9.01
C ALA A 152 18.17 22.68 8.38
N GLU A 153 18.21 22.95 7.08
CA GLU A 153 19.47 23.35 6.43
C GLU A 153 19.96 24.66 7.06
N GLY A 154 21.27 24.76 7.29
CA GLY A 154 21.88 25.83 8.06
C GLY A 154 21.89 25.62 9.58
N ALA A 155 21.21 24.59 10.12
CA ALA A 155 21.25 24.30 11.55
C ALA A 155 22.62 23.74 11.97
N ARG A 156 23.09 24.15 13.15
CA ARG A 156 24.27 23.55 13.79
C ARG A 156 23.86 22.20 14.39
N LEU A 157 24.61 21.14 14.09
CA LEU A 157 24.40 19.82 14.66
C LEU A 157 25.72 19.18 15.08
N THR A 158 25.63 18.19 15.96
CA THR A 158 26.75 17.34 16.37
C THR A 158 26.42 15.91 15.98
N LEU A 159 27.27 15.33 15.15
CA LEU A 159 27.21 13.92 14.78
C LEU A 159 27.98 13.11 15.81
N PRO A 160 27.35 12.10 16.43
CA PRO A 160 28.03 11.25 17.38
C PRO A 160 29.15 10.45 16.68
N ALA A 161 30.08 9.94 17.48
CA ALA A 161 31.02 8.93 17.01
C ALA A 161 30.24 7.71 16.49
N GLY A 162 30.65 7.15 15.35
CA GLY A 162 29.96 6.01 14.72
C GLY A 162 28.66 6.36 13.99
N PHE A 163 28.46 7.61 13.56
CA PHE A 163 27.34 7.97 12.68
C PHE A 163 27.34 7.15 11.37
N ASP A 164 26.18 6.99 10.73
CA ASP A 164 26.07 6.26 9.46
C ASP A 164 26.62 7.08 8.28
N ALA A 165 27.77 6.66 7.76
CA ALA A 165 28.43 7.27 6.62
C ALA A 165 27.72 7.06 5.27
N ARG A 166 26.71 6.18 5.20
CA ARG A 166 25.83 6.02 4.02
C ARG A 166 24.76 7.09 3.95
N GLU A 167 24.37 7.61 5.12
CA GLU A 167 23.28 8.58 5.25
C GLU A 167 23.79 10.01 5.37
N THR A 168 24.97 10.18 5.96
CA THR A 168 25.56 11.50 6.20
C THR A 168 26.97 11.55 5.65
N LYS A 169 27.25 12.52 4.77
CA LYS A 169 28.60 12.80 4.28
C LYS A 169 29.18 13.98 5.02
N LEU A 170 30.36 13.80 5.60
CA LEU A 170 31.13 14.92 6.15
C LEU A 170 31.86 15.66 5.02
N THR A 171 31.88 16.98 5.09
CA THR A 171 32.55 17.86 4.12
C THR A 171 33.44 18.86 4.86
N GLY A 172 34.65 19.09 4.37
CA GLY A 172 35.65 19.99 4.97
C GLY A 172 36.85 19.25 5.54
N ASN A 173 37.58 19.89 6.46
CA ASN A 173 38.73 19.28 7.14
C ASN A 173 38.24 18.33 8.25
N VAL A 174 38.01 17.08 7.87
CA VAL A 174 37.56 16.01 8.78
C VAL A 174 38.79 15.25 9.29
N SER A 175 38.98 15.23 10.61
CA SER A 175 40.05 14.45 11.26
C SER A 175 39.59 13.92 12.62
N GLY A 176 40.11 12.77 13.03
CA GLY A 176 39.71 12.07 14.26
C GLY A 176 38.49 11.16 14.09
N GLU A 177 38.01 10.59 15.20
CA GLU A 177 36.91 9.61 15.23
C GLU A 177 35.55 10.21 15.64
N GLY A 178 35.49 11.55 15.77
CA GLY A 178 34.32 12.30 16.22
C GLY A 178 34.25 12.44 17.76
N PRO A 179 33.17 13.01 18.29
CA PRO A 179 32.00 13.55 17.59
C PRO A 179 32.34 14.76 16.70
N PHE A 180 31.60 14.93 15.60
CA PHE A 180 31.82 16.01 14.64
C PHE A 180 30.74 17.09 14.79
N SER A 181 31.12 18.34 15.03
CA SER A 181 30.18 19.47 15.07
C SER A 181 30.28 20.30 13.80
N GLY A 182 29.15 20.49 13.12
CA GLY A 182 29.09 21.19 11.84
C GLY A 182 27.74 21.83 11.58
N THR A 183 27.59 22.40 10.38
CA THR A 183 26.33 22.96 9.91
C THR A 183 25.76 22.05 8.85
N LEU A 184 24.47 21.70 8.96
CA LEU A 184 23.80 20.86 7.97
C LEU A 184 23.62 21.64 6.66
N GLN A 185 24.36 21.27 5.61
CA GLN A 185 24.26 21.97 4.33
C GLN A 185 23.08 21.50 3.48
N HIS A 186 22.79 20.19 3.51
CA HIS A 186 21.68 19.60 2.78
C HIS A 186 21.12 18.42 3.57
N ARG A 187 19.80 18.30 3.65
CA ARG A 187 19.14 17.27 4.50
C ARG A 187 19.20 15.85 3.94
N GLY A 188 19.63 15.71 2.68
CA GLY A 188 19.59 14.46 1.94
C GLY A 188 18.17 14.06 1.57
N TYR A 189 18.05 13.02 0.74
CA TYR A 189 16.77 12.41 0.40
C TYR A 189 16.88 10.90 0.55
N ARG A 190 15.84 10.30 1.12
CA ARG A 190 15.64 8.86 1.23
C ARG A 190 14.36 8.50 0.50
N ALA A 191 14.44 7.49 -0.37
CA ALA A 191 13.23 6.86 -0.90
C ALA A 191 12.58 6.00 0.20
N VAL A 192 11.34 6.32 0.56
CA VAL A 192 10.54 5.55 1.52
C VAL A 192 9.54 4.63 0.83
N GLU A 193 9.19 4.94 -0.42
CA GLU A 193 8.31 4.12 -1.26
C GLU A 193 8.72 4.27 -2.73
N ILE A 194 8.72 3.16 -3.46
CA ILE A 194 9.03 3.11 -4.90
C ILE A 194 7.99 2.23 -5.58
N THR A 195 7.25 2.82 -6.53
CA THR A 195 6.21 2.15 -7.30
C THR A 195 6.46 2.41 -8.77
N LEU A 196 7.09 1.45 -9.45
CA LEU A 196 7.35 1.51 -10.88
C LEU A 196 6.32 0.67 -11.66
N PRO A 197 5.94 1.08 -12.88
CA PRO A 197 5.13 0.25 -13.75
C PRO A 197 5.80 -1.10 -14.00
N ALA A 198 5.01 -2.16 -14.09
CA ALA A 198 5.52 -3.47 -14.47
C ALA A 198 6.07 -3.42 -15.91
N ALA A 199 7.18 -4.11 -16.15
CA ALA A 199 7.68 -4.31 -17.50
C ALA A 199 6.62 -5.10 -18.30
N LEU A 200 6.24 -4.59 -19.48
CA LEU A 200 5.38 -5.34 -20.38
C LEU A 200 6.17 -6.52 -20.97
N GLU A 201 5.55 -7.70 -21.00
CA GLU A 201 6.13 -8.87 -21.63
C GLU A 201 6.45 -8.58 -23.10
N GLY A 202 7.70 -8.85 -23.50
CA GLY A 202 8.19 -8.63 -24.86
C GLY A 202 8.73 -7.23 -25.16
N HIS A 203 8.70 -6.28 -24.20
CA HIS A 203 9.35 -4.99 -24.36
C HIS A 203 10.84 -5.06 -23.95
N ASP A 204 11.75 -4.64 -24.84
CA ASP A 204 13.16 -4.47 -24.48
C ASP A 204 13.34 -3.20 -23.65
N ALA A 205 13.60 -3.34 -22.35
CA ALA A 205 13.84 -2.22 -21.43
C ALA A 205 15.04 -1.33 -21.84
N ARG A 206 15.93 -1.80 -22.72
CA ARG A 206 17.04 -1.01 -23.27
C ARG A 206 16.57 0.08 -24.24
N VAL A 207 15.37 -0.07 -24.80
CA VAL A 207 14.73 0.98 -25.61
C VAL A 207 14.00 1.93 -24.66
N VAL A 208 14.71 2.96 -24.21
CA VAL A 208 14.21 3.92 -23.20
C VAL A 208 13.22 4.92 -23.81
N ALA A 209 13.37 5.23 -25.10
CA ALA A 209 12.41 6.00 -25.91
C ALA A 209 12.37 5.40 -27.32
N GLN A 210 11.16 5.35 -27.90
CA GLN A 210 10.95 4.83 -29.25
C GLN A 210 11.27 5.92 -30.28
N ALA A 211 11.77 5.52 -31.44
CA ALA A 211 11.89 6.42 -32.58
C ALA A 211 10.50 6.69 -33.17
N GLU A 212 10.19 7.95 -33.43
CA GLU A 212 8.93 8.37 -34.05
C GLU A 212 9.16 8.60 -35.56
N VAL A 213 8.28 8.06 -36.40
CA VAL A 213 8.31 8.21 -37.86
C VAL A 213 6.95 8.74 -38.33
N GLU A 214 6.94 9.91 -38.95
CA GLU A 214 5.75 10.50 -39.57
C GLU A 214 5.54 9.92 -40.99
N LEU A 215 4.27 9.69 -41.38
CA LEU A 215 3.86 9.12 -42.67
C LEU A 215 2.99 10.10 -43.47
#